data_AF-A0A814PHD2-F1
#
_entry.id   AF-A0A814PHD2-F1
#
_cell.length_a   1.000
_cell.length_b   1.000
_cell.length_c   1.000
_cell.angle_alpha   90.00
_cell.angle_beta   90.00
_cell.angle_gamma   90.00
#
_symmetry.space_group_name_H-M   'P 1'
#
loop_
_entity.id
_entity.type
_entity.pdbx_description
1 polymer ?
#
loop_
_entity_poly.entity_id
_entity_poly.type
_entity_poly.pdbx_seq_one_letter_code
_entity_poly.pdbx_strand_id
1 'polypeptide(L)'
;MPPMLLLIYSLLFYILITFNPFCDSSQLNFVPGIPPSPCALNNAIIATVDILLHHIIVILLIAILSIALIVRVILQKQKLNQPIQWQKHRRMMIQMIFTSIFYLICDAPWAILVFIVKNNLSQNNLDTPLIVALTLRNYVMYLYPFICLASLSELRSKMKDTFLCWRHRAQVVPLRTITREPRIGGTILGT
;
A
#
# COMPACT_ATOMS: atom_id res chain seq x y z
N MET A 1 -6.43 -17.01 0.51
CA MET A 1 -7.62 -17.05 1.39
C MET A 1 -7.54 -16.20 2.66
N PRO A 2 -6.44 -16.13 3.43
CA PRO A 2 -6.41 -15.29 4.63
C PRO A 2 -6.74 -13.79 4.43
N PRO A 3 -6.36 -13.11 3.32
CA PRO A 3 -6.74 -11.70 3.13
C PRO A 3 -8.24 -11.49 2.83
N MET A 4 -8.94 -12.50 2.31
CA MET A 4 -10.39 -12.39 2.02
C MET A 4 -11.19 -12.27 3.31
N LEU A 5 -10.77 -12.97 4.37
CA LEU A 5 -11.45 -12.98 5.66
C LEU A 5 -11.27 -11.65 6.40
N LEU A 6 -10.08 -11.05 6.32
CA LEU A 6 -9.83 -9.69 6.80
C LEU A 6 -10.72 -8.68 6.06
N LEU A 7 -10.82 -8.81 4.72
CA LEU A 7 -11.60 -7.89 3.90
C LEU A 7 -13.10 -7.98 4.21
N ILE A 8 -13.64 -9.19 4.40
CA ILE A 8 -15.02 -9.41 4.83
C ILE A 8 -15.26 -8.81 6.21
N TYR A 9 -14.37 -9.04 7.17
CA TYR A 9 -14.46 -8.46 8.51
C TYR A 9 -14.48 -6.93 8.46
N SER A 10 -13.55 -6.31 7.72
CA SER A 10 -13.50 -4.86 7.55
C SER A 10 -14.76 -4.30 6.89
N LEU A 11 -15.30 -4.97 5.87
CA LEU A 11 -16.56 -4.56 5.23
C LEU A 11 -17.75 -4.65 6.18
N LEU A 12 -17.91 -5.77 6.90
CA LEU A 12 -18.99 -5.95 7.86
C LEU A 12 -18.93 -4.90 8.97
N PHE A 13 -17.74 -4.63 9.49
CA PHE A 13 -17.53 -3.61 10.50
C PHE A 13 -17.90 -2.21 9.98
N TYR A 14 -17.48 -1.87 8.76
CA TYR A 14 -17.78 -0.58 8.15
C TYR A 14 -19.28 -0.41 7.90
N ILE A 15 -19.96 -1.47 7.45
CA ILE A 15 -21.42 -1.52 7.31
C ILE A 15 -22.07 -1.29 8.68
N LEU A 16 -21.66 -2.02 9.72
CA LEU A 16 -22.22 -1.86 11.07
C LEU A 16 -22.06 -0.43 11.62
N ILE A 17 -20.93 0.22 11.38
CA ILE A 17 -20.72 1.63 11.77
C ILE A 17 -21.58 2.58 10.95
N THR A 18 -21.68 2.35 9.64
CA THR A 18 -22.40 3.25 8.72
C THR A 18 -23.91 3.18 8.93
N PHE A 19 -24.43 1.99 9.21
CA PHE A 19 -25.88 1.75 9.33
C PHE A 19 -26.41 1.87 10.77
N ASN A 20 -25.55 1.96 11.79
CA ASN A 20 -26.03 2.22 13.15
C ASN A 20 -26.36 3.72 13.34
N PRO A 21 -27.58 4.06 13.79
CA PRO A 21 -28.01 5.44 13.98
C PRO A 21 -27.48 6.02 15.30
N PHE A 22 -26.15 6.09 15.47
CA PHE A 22 -25.55 6.72 16.65
C PHE A 22 -25.48 8.25 16.55
N CYS A 23 -25.89 8.83 15.43
CA CYS A 23 -25.88 10.28 15.23
C CYS A 23 -27.30 10.84 15.18
N ASP A 24 -27.64 11.66 16.17
CA ASP A 24 -28.72 12.62 15.98
C ASP A 24 -28.29 13.64 14.92
N SER A 25 -29.11 13.78 13.88
CA SER A 25 -28.88 14.62 12.70
C SER A 25 -28.70 16.13 12.98
N SER A 26 -28.80 16.56 14.25
CA SER A 26 -28.88 17.96 14.67
C SER A 26 -27.53 18.68 14.84
N GLN A 27 -26.39 17.99 14.72
CA GLN A 27 -25.05 18.60 14.94
C GLN A 27 -24.03 18.38 13.80
N LEU A 28 -24.48 18.25 12.55
CA LEU A 28 -23.56 18.27 11.41
C LEU A 28 -23.06 19.70 11.15
N ASN A 29 -22.08 20.14 11.93
CA ASN A 29 -21.32 21.36 11.64
C ASN A 29 -20.39 21.06 10.46
N PHE A 30 -20.82 21.41 9.25
CA PHE A 30 -20.00 21.27 8.05
C PHE A 30 -18.89 22.32 8.07
N VAL A 31 -17.67 21.91 8.39
CA VAL A 31 -16.48 22.78 8.31
C VAL A 31 -15.90 22.68 6.90
N PRO A 32 -15.84 23.78 6.12
CA PRO A 32 -15.28 23.76 4.78
C PRO A 32 -13.82 23.27 4.79
N GLY A 33 -13.50 22.30 3.94
CA GLY A 33 -12.13 21.77 3.80
C GLY A 33 -11.76 20.64 4.75
N ILE A 34 -12.64 20.26 5.68
CA ILE A 34 -12.48 19.05 6.49
C ILE A 34 -13.44 17.99 5.94
N PRO A 35 -12.97 16.80 5.57
CA PRO A 35 -13.86 15.73 5.15
C PRO A 35 -14.85 15.43 6.29
N PRO A 36 -16.14 15.21 5.98
CA PRO A 36 -17.15 14.96 7.02
C PRO A 36 -16.68 13.80 7.89
N SER A 37 -16.36 14.10 9.15
CA SER A 37 -15.95 13.08 10.09
C SER A 37 -17.20 12.27 10.48
N PRO A 38 -17.12 10.94 10.51
CA PRO A 38 -18.25 10.13 10.95
C PRO A 38 -18.55 10.52 12.40
N CYS A 39 -19.78 10.90 12.71
CA CYS A 39 -20.13 11.36 14.06
C CYS A 39 -20.05 10.24 15.13
N ALA A 40 -19.77 8.99 14.72
CA ALA A 40 -19.24 7.94 15.59
C ALA A 40 -17.96 8.38 16.37
N LEU A 41 -17.19 9.33 15.83
CA LEU A 41 -16.01 9.90 16.50
C LEU A 41 -16.35 10.83 17.67
N ASN A 42 -17.59 11.34 17.76
CA ASN A 42 -17.99 12.24 18.84
C ASN A 42 -18.06 11.51 20.19
N ASN A 43 -18.42 10.23 20.16
CA ASN A 43 -18.40 9.40 21.35
C ASN A 43 -16.97 8.93 21.65
N ALA A 44 -16.35 9.53 22.66
CA ALA A 44 -14.99 9.23 23.08
C ALA A 44 -14.76 7.72 23.34
N ILE A 45 -15.76 7.01 23.88
CA ILE A 45 -15.70 5.57 24.14
C ILE A 45 -15.63 4.80 22.83
N ILE A 46 -16.57 5.06 21.90
CA ILE A 46 -16.63 4.39 20.60
C ILE A 46 -15.36 4.65 19.80
N ALA A 47 -14.88 5.90 19.77
CA ALA A 47 -13.64 6.25 19.09
C ALA A 47 -12.40 5.51 19.65
N THR A 48 -12.32 5.34 20.97
CA THR A 48 -11.19 4.60 21.59
C THR A 48 -11.30 3.12 21.27
N VAL A 49 -12.49 2.56 21.41
CA VAL A 49 -12.78 1.16 21.15
C VAL A 49 -12.48 0.84 19.69
N ASP A 50 -12.90 1.69 18.76
CA ASP A 50 -12.62 1.55 17.33
C ASP A 50 -11.11 1.62 17.04
N ILE A 51 -10.44 2.68 17.46
CA ILE A 51 -8.99 2.83 17.24
C ILE A 51 -8.23 1.65 17.86
N LEU A 52 -8.55 1.27 19.08
CA LEU A 52 -7.83 0.24 19.81
C LEU A 52 -8.11 -1.15 19.25
N LEU A 53 -9.39 -1.54 19.07
CA LEU A 53 -9.74 -2.86 18.53
C LEU A 53 -9.28 -2.97 17.09
N HIS A 54 -9.59 -2.01 16.23
CA HIS A 54 -9.26 -2.14 14.81
C HIS A 54 -7.75 -2.18 14.62
N HIS A 55 -7.00 -1.32 15.32
CA HIS A 55 -5.54 -1.29 15.18
C HIS A 55 -4.88 -2.53 15.81
N ILE A 56 -5.26 -2.93 17.03
CA ILE A 56 -4.69 -4.13 17.68
C ILE A 56 -5.07 -5.40 16.90
N ILE A 57 -6.32 -5.54 16.47
CA ILE A 57 -6.75 -6.71 15.69
C ILE A 57 -5.99 -6.78 14.38
N VAL A 58 -5.85 -5.66 13.64
CA VAL A 58 -5.11 -5.65 12.38
C VAL A 58 -3.65 -6.05 12.59
N ILE A 59 -2.97 -5.50 13.62
CA ILE A 59 -1.58 -5.86 13.94
C ILE A 59 -1.47 -7.35 14.30
N LEU A 60 -2.31 -7.82 15.22
CA LEU A 60 -2.30 -9.23 15.65
C LEU A 60 -2.59 -10.16 14.49
N LEU A 61 -3.55 -9.81 13.62
CA LEU A 61 -3.88 -10.64 12.48
C LEU A 61 -2.72 -10.66 11.48
N ILE A 62 -2.10 -9.52 11.16
CA ILE A 62 -0.92 -9.47 10.28
C ILE A 62 0.20 -10.33 10.86
N ALA A 63 0.47 -10.24 12.17
CA ALA A 63 1.49 -11.03 12.84
C ALA A 63 1.19 -12.54 12.78
N ILE A 64 -0.02 -12.96 13.17
CA ILE A 64 -0.46 -14.37 13.14
C ILE A 64 -0.40 -14.90 11.71
N LEU A 65 -0.90 -14.15 10.73
CA LEU A 65 -0.88 -14.56 9.33
C LEU A 65 0.54 -14.68 8.79
N SER A 66 1.42 -13.76 9.14
CA SER A 66 2.83 -13.81 8.74
C SER A 66 3.51 -15.07 9.31
N ILE A 67 3.30 -15.35 10.59
CA ILE A 67 3.83 -16.56 11.24
C ILE A 67 3.24 -17.82 10.60
N ALA A 68 1.93 -17.87 10.41
CA ALA A 68 1.25 -19.02 9.82
C ALA A 68 1.73 -19.30 8.38
N LEU A 69 2.02 -18.26 7.60
CA LEU A 69 2.57 -18.39 6.25
C LEU A 69 3.99 -18.98 6.29
N ILE A 70 4.84 -18.51 7.20
CA ILE A 70 6.19 -19.04 7.41
C ILE A 70 6.12 -20.53 7.79
N VAL A 71 5.28 -20.86 8.78
CA VAL A 71 5.12 -22.25 9.26
C VAL A 71 4.61 -23.15 8.13
N ARG A 72 3.58 -22.73 7.38
CA ARG A 72 3.05 -23.50 6.24
C ARG A 72 4.10 -23.73 5.18
N VAL A 73 4.92 -22.74 4.87
CA VAL A 73 5.99 -22.85 3.87
C VAL A 73 7.04 -23.84 4.33
N ILE A 74 7.44 -23.79 5.61
CA ILE A 74 8.40 -24.75 6.18
C ILE A 74 7.84 -26.17 6.11
N LEU A 75 6.58 -26.38 6.52
CA LEU A 75 5.94 -27.70 6.50
C LEU A 75 5.76 -28.26 5.08
N GLN A 76 5.28 -27.45 4.13
CA GLN A 76 5.14 -27.89 2.74
C GLN A 76 6.49 -28.22 2.10
N LYS A 77 7.55 -27.51 2.49
CA LYS A 77 8.90 -27.72 1.96
C LYS A 77 9.58 -28.95 2.54
N GLN A 78 9.41 -29.25 3.84
CA GLN A 78 9.86 -30.52 4.41
C GLN A 78 9.26 -31.72 3.69
N LYS A 79 8.00 -31.62 3.24
CA LYS A 79 7.33 -32.69 2.50
C LYS A 79 7.85 -32.89 1.08
N LEU A 80 8.48 -31.89 0.46
CA LEU A 80 8.85 -31.89 -0.97
C LEU A 80 10.35 -31.97 -1.26
N ASN A 81 11.23 -31.96 -0.25
CA ASN A 81 12.70 -32.08 -0.39
C ASN A 81 13.35 -31.15 -1.45
N GLN A 82 12.72 -30.03 -1.80
CA GLN A 82 13.24 -29.12 -2.82
C GLN A 82 14.26 -28.11 -2.24
N PRO A 83 15.33 -27.78 -2.99
CA PRO A 83 16.32 -26.78 -2.57
C PRO A 83 15.65 -25.43 -2.36
N ILE A 84 16.00 -24.79 -1.25
CA ILE A 84 15.27 -23.63 -0.74
C ILE A 84 15.68 -22.37 -1.52
N GLN A 85 14.77 -21.79 -2.32
CA GLN A 85 14.92 -20.42 -2.81
C GLN A 85 14.62 -19.41 -1.69
N TRP A 86 15.46 -19.41 -0.65
CA TRP A 86 15.31 -18.60 0.58
C TRP A 86 15.24 -17.10 0.27
N GLN A 87 15.88 -16.67 -0.83
CA GLN A 87 15.92 -15.27 -1.24
C GLN A 87 14.55 -14.68 -1.60
N LYS A 88 13.64 -15.45 -2.22
CA LYS A 88 12.33 -14.90 -2.63
C LYS A 88 11.40 -14.68 -1.44
N HIS A 89 11.40 -15.61 -0.48
CA HIS A 89 10.56 -15.52 0.73
C HIS A 89 11.02 -14.45 1.72
N ARG A 90 12.34 -14.27 1.92
CA ARG A 90 12.84 -13.18 2.77
C ARG A 90 12.37 -11.81 2.30
N ARG A 91 12.37 -11.57 0.99
CA ARG A 91 11.98 -10.27 0.44
C ARG A 91 10.53 -9.92 0.75
N MET A 92 9.61 -10.90 0.66
CA MET A 92 8.21 -10.70 1.00
C MET A 92 7.99 -10.42 2.50
N MET A 93 8.73 -11.12 3.38
CA MET A 93 8.69 -10.84 4.82
C MET A 93 9.23 -9.45 5.15
N ILE A 94 10.38 -9.07 4.58
CA ILE A 94 10.97 -7.74 4.80
C ILE A 94 10.00 -6.65 4.36
N GLN A 95 9.32 -6.84 3.23
CA GLN A 95 8.28 -5.93 2.77
C GLN A 95 7.14 -5.80 3.78
N MET A 96 6.57 -6.92 4.27
CA MET A 96 5.49 -6.85 5.26
C MET A 96 5.93 -6.18 6.56
N ILE A 97 7.13 -6.49 7.05
CA ILE A 97 7.69 -5.84 8.25
C ILE A 97 7.88 -4.34 8.01
N PHE A 98 8.43 -3.95 6.87
CA PHE A 98 8.64 -2.55 6.52
C PHE A 98 7.31 -1.79 6.44
N THR A 99 6.30 -2.36 5.79
CA THR A 99 4.94 -1.80 5.74
C THR A 99 4.35 -1.65 7.14
N SER A 100 4.52 -2.64 8.03
CA SER A 100 4.03 -2.57 9.40
C SER A 100 4.72 -1.48 10.22
N ILE A 101 6.05 -1.35 10.10
CA ILE A 101 6.83 -0.31 10.79
C ILE A 101 6.43 1.07 10.28
N PHE A 102 6.30 1.22 8.96
CA PHE A 102 5.87 2.48 8.36
C PHE A 102 4.48 2.91 8.85
N TYR A 103 3.55 1.96 8.92
CA TYR A 103 2.21 2.22 9.46
C TYR A 103 2.28 2.67 10.93
N LEU A 104 3.06 1.99 11.78
CA LEU A 104 3.24 2.38 13.18
C LEU A 104 3.85 3.77 13.34
N ILE A 105 4.88 4.12 12.57
CA ILE A 105 5.52 5.44 12.62
C ILE A 105 4.56 6.54 12.19
N CYS A 106 3.75 6.29 11.16
CA CYS A 106 2.81 7.29 10.65
C CYS A 106 1.54 7.42 11.50
N ASP A 107 1.08 6.36 12.14
CA ASP A 107 -0.12 6.36 12.98
C ASP A 107 0.19 6.77 14.45
N ALA A 108 1.44 6.61 14.90
CA ALA A 108 1.86 6.98 16.26
C ALA A 108 1.59 8.46 16.62
N PRO A 109 1.89 9.47 15.77
CA PRO A 109 1.58 10.87 16.07
C PRO A 109 0.09 11.11 16.34
N TRP A 110 -0.78 10.44 15.57
CA TRP A 110 -2.21 10.50 15.75
C TRP A 110 -2.64 9.86 17.08
N ALA A 111 -2.14 8.65 17.38
CA ALA A 111 -2.43 7.96 18.64
C ALA A 111 -1.99 8.77 19.87
N ILE A 112 -0.81 9.39 19.81
CA ILE A 112 -0.29 10.26 20.88
C ILE A 112 -1.19 11.49 21.06
N LEU A 113 -1.59 12.15 19.96
CA LEU A 113 -2.45 13.33 20.03
C LEU A 113 -3.82 12.99 20.61
N VAL A 114 -4.45 11.90 20.17
CA VAL A 114 -5.73 11.44 20.72
C VAL A 114 -5.60 11.15 22.22
N PHE A 115 -4.48 10.56 22.65
CA PHE A 115 -4.20 10.31 24.06
C PHE A 115 -4.06 11.62 24.86
N ILE A 116 -3.33 12.62 24.34
CA ILE A 116 -3.16 13.93 25.00
C ILE A 116 -4.50 14.67 25.12
N VAL A 117 -5.28 14.71 24.05
CA VAL A 117 -6.61 15.34 24.01
C VAL A 117 -7.52 14.71 25.06
N LYS A 118 -7.55 13.38 25.15
CA LYS A 118 -8.38 12.64 26.12
C LYS A 118 -8.01 12.90 27.57
N ASN A 119 -6.73 13.11 27.87
CA ASN A 119 -6.27 13.37 29.24
C ASN A 119 -6.40 14.85 29.65
N ASN A 120 -7.02 15.71 28.82
CA ASN A 120 -7.19 17.14 29.08
C ASN A 120 -5.88 17.89 29.40
N LEU A 121 -4.74 17.37 28.96
CA LEU A 121 -3.42 17.89 29.35
C LEU A 121 -3.09 19.25 28.71
N SER A 122 -3.81 19.69 27.66
CA SER A 122 -3.54 20.97 26.98
C SER A 122 -4.68 21.41 26.05
N GLN A 123 -5.81 21.89 26.57
CA GLN A 123 -6.95 22.27 25.69
C GLN A 123 -6.69 23.50 24.80
N ASN A 124 -5.74 24.37 25.15
CA ASN A 124 -5.70 25.71 24.56
C ASN A 124 -5.01 25.81 23.18
N ASN A 125 -4.33 24.77 22.68
CA ASN A 125 -3.55 24.84 21.42
C ASN A 125 -3.55 23.54 20.59
N LEU A 126 -4.51 22.62 20.79
CA LEU A 126 -4.47 21.29 20.15
C LEU A 126 -5.12 21.21 18.76
N ASP A 127 -5.84 22.23 18.32
CA ASP A 127 -6.56 22.19 17.04
C ASP A 127 -5.61 22.12 15.84
N THR A 128 -4.57 22.96 15.84
CA THR A 128 -3.54 22.98 14.78
C THR A 128 -2.78 21.66 14.65
N PRO A 129 -2.18 21.08 15.72
CA PRO A 129 -1.47 19.81 15.60
C PRO A 129 -2.39 18.65 15.25
N LEU A 130 -3.67 18.69 15.65
CA LEU A 130 -4.64 17.67 15.26
C LEU A 130 -4.90 17.66 13.75
N ILE A 131 -5.10 18.84 13.15
CA ILE A 131 -5.30 18.99 11.69
C ILE A 131 -4.05 18.53 10.93
N VAL A 132 -2.86 18.91 11.40
CA VAL A 132 -1.59 18.49 10.78
C VAL A 132 -1.43 16.98 10.82
N ALA A 133 -1.71 16.34 11.96
CA ALA A 133 -1.62 14.89 12.09
C ALA A 133 -2.64 14.16 11.22
N LEU A 134 -3.88 14.66 11.13
CA LEU A 134 -4.90 14.11 10.25
C LEU A 134 -4.47 14.21 8.77
N THR A 135 -3.92 15.36 8.38
CA THR A 135 -3.42 15.60 7.02
C THR A 135 -2.26 14.66 6.69
N LEU A 136 -1.31 14.50 7.61
CA LEU A 136 -0.19 13.58 7.45
C LEU A 136 -0.67 12.13 7.30
N ARG A 137 -1.64 11.70 8.12
CA ARG A 137 -2.23 10.37 8.04
C ARG A 137 -2.91 10.11 6.69
N ASN A 138 -3.68 11.08 6.20
CA ASN A 138 -4.30 10.99 4.87
C ASN A 138 -3.25 10.90 3.76
N TYR A 139 -2.20 11.72 3.83
CA TYR A 139 -1.12 11.70 2.85
C TYR A 139 -0.40 10.35 2.80
N VAL A 140 -0.15 9.74 3.97
CA VAL A 140 0.42 8.40 4.09
C VAL A 140 -0.48 7.34 3.45
N MET A 141 -1.80 7.45 3.63
CA MET A 141 -2.77 6.54 3.01
C MET A 141 -2.71 6.61 1.48
N TYR A 142 -2.53 7.81 0.91
CA TYR A 142 -2.34 7.99 -0.53
C TYR A 142 -0.99 7.49 -1.04
N LEU A 143 0.06 7.56 -0.22
CA LEU A 143 1.39 7.02 -0.57
C LEU A 143 1.48 5.49 -0.47
N TYR A 144 0.61 4.87 0.32
CA TYR A 144 0.59 3.43 0.54
C TYR A 144 0.61 2.58 -0.75
N PRO A 145 -0.26 2.80 -1.75
CA PRO A 145 -0.21 2.05 -3.00
C PRO A 145 1.13 2.20 -3.72
N PHE A 146 1.79 3.36 -3.65
CA PHE A 146 3.10 3.57 -4.26
C PHE A 146 4.20 2.79 -3.54
N ILE A 147 4.14 2.72 -2.20
CA ILE A 147 5.07 1.90 -1.41
C ILE A 147 4.86 0.42 -1.71
N CYS A 148 3.61 -0.03 -1.79
CA CYS A 148 3.28 -1.39 -2.21
C CYS A 148 3.82 -1.69 -3.61
N LEU A 149 3.58 -0.83 -4.60
CA LEU A 149 4.09 -1.00 -5.96
C LEU A 149 5.62 -1.02 -6.01
N ALA A 150 6.30 -0.14 -5.26
CA ALA A 150 7.76 -0.10 -5.18
C ALA A 150 8.36 -1.38 -4.57
N SER A 151 7.63 -2.02 -3.67
CA SER A 151 8.06 -3.25 -3.01
C SER A 151 7.84 -4.53 -3.84
N LEU A 152 6.97 -4.50 -4.85
CA LEU A 152 6.85 -5.59 -5.83
C LEU A 152 8.11 -5.67 -6.71
N SER A 153 9.07 -6.48 -6.28
CA SER A 153 10.34 -6.67 -6.98
C SER A 153 10.18 -7.18 -8.43
N GLU A 154 9.13 -7.95 -8.72
CA GLU A 154 8.79 -8.41 -10.09
C GLU A 154 8.33 -7.25 -10.98
N LEU A 155 7.59 -6.29 -10.41
CA LEU A 155 7.19 -5.10 -11.16
C LEU A 155 8.40 -4.21 -11.43
N ARG A 156 9.31 -4.09 -10.46
CA ARG A 156 10.56 -3.33 -10.62
C ARG A 156 11.49 -3.93 -11.67
N SER A 157 11.58 -5.27 -11.77
CA SER A 157 12.34 -5.91 -12.84
C SER A 157 11.69 -5.67 -14.21
N LYS A 158 10.37 -5.89 -14.32
CA LYS A 158 9.64 -5.64 -15.57
C LYS A 158 9.70 -4.18 -16.01
N MET A 159 9.63 -3.24 -15.07
CA MET A 159 9.71 -1.81 -15.36
C MET A 159 11.10 -1.43 -15.86
N LYS A 160 12.18 -1.99 -15.26
CA LYS A 160 13.54 -1.83 -15.78
C LYS A 160 13.68 -2.40 -17.19
N ASP A 161 13.18 -3.60 -17.42
CA ASP A 161 13.27 -4.25 -18.74
C ASP A 161 12.49 -3.45 -19.79
N THR A 162 11.31 -2.95 -19.44
CA THR A 162 10.49 -2.08 -20.31
C THR A 162 11.20 -0.76 -20.59
N PHE A 163 11.82 -0.13 -19.59
CA PHE A 163 12.55 1.13 -19.75
C PHE A 163 13.82 0.95 -20.61
N LEU A 164 14.52 -0.17 -20.45
CA LEU A 164 15.67 -0.55 -21.27
C LEU A 164 15.26 -0.82 -22.72
N CYS A 165 14.17 -1.56 -22.94
CA CYS A 165 13.60 -1.75 -24.27
C CYS A 165 13.15 -0.43 -24.91
N TRP A 166 12.58 0.49 -24.14
CA TRP A 166 12.17 1.81 -24.62
C TRP A 166 13.39 2.65 -25.03
N ARG A 167 14.47 2.61 -24.25
CA ARG A 167 15.74 3.26 -24.59
C ARG A 167 16.37 2.69 -25.86
N HIS A 168 16.31 1.38 -26.07
CA HIS A 168 16.78 0.75 -27.31
C HIS A 168 15.90 1.07 -28.52
N ARG A 169 14.57 1.19 -28.33
CA ARG A 169 13.66 1.64 -29.40
C ARG A 169 13.83 3.12 -29.74
N ALA A 170 14.29 3.97 -28.83
CA ALA A 170 14.61 5.37 -29.15
C ALA A 170 15.89 5.52 -30.01
N GLN A 171 16.72 4.48 -30.10
CA GLN A 171 17.87 4.40 -31.01
C GLN A 171 17.53 3.66 -32.31
N VAL A 172 16.37 3.93 -32.93
CA VAL A 172 16.18 3.54 -34.34
C VAL A 172 17.17 4.38 -35.16
N VAL A 173 18.28 3.76 -35.54
CA VAL A 173 19.24 4.31 -36.49
C VAL A 173 18.45 4.74 -37.73
N PRO A 174 18.58 5.99 -38.21
CA PRO A 174 17.89 6.41 -39.43
C PRO A 174 18.26 5.44 -40.53
N LEU A 175 17.24 4.88 -41.20
CA LEU A 175 17.39 4.00 -42.35
C LEU A 175 18.30 4.75 -43.34
N ARG A 176 19.58 4.38 -43.43
CA ARG A 176 20.39 4.78 -44.57
C ARG A 176 19.70 4.15 -45.76
N THR A 177 18.98 4.96 -46.52
CA THR A 177 18.56 4.64 -47.88
C THR A 177 19.80 4.19 -48.61
N ILE A 178 19.97 2.87 -48.73
CA ILE A 178 20.94 2.26 -49.62
C ILE A 178 20.42 2.61 -51.00
N THR A 179 20.97 3.67 -51.59
CA THR A 179 20.86 3.97 -53.00
C THR A 179 21.44 2.75 -53.72
N ARG A 180 20.56 1.85 -54.16
CA ARG A 180 20.94 0.74 -55.05
C ARG A 180 21.41 1.35 -56.35
N GLU A 181 22.71 1.37 -56.54
CA GLU A 181 23.33 1.66 -57.81
C GLU A 181 22.98 0.50 -58.77
N PRO A 182 22.35 0.76 -59.92
CA PRO A 182 21.97 -0.29 -60.87
C PRO A 182 23.23 -0.86 -61.50
N ARG A 183 23.60 -2.08 -61.09
CA ARG A 183 24.65 -2.87 -61.74
C ARG A 183 24.11 -3.35 -63.09
N ILE A 184 24.38 -2.59 -64.15
CA ILE A 184 24.14 -2.96 -65.54
C ILE A 184 25.12 -4.09 -65.87
N GLY A 185 24.65 -5.33 -65.70
CA GLY A 185 25.27 -6.53 -66.26
C GLY A 185 24.47 -6.96 -67.47
N GLY A 186 24.95 -6.58 -68.66
CA GLY A 186 24.48 -7.10 -69.95
C GLY A 186 25.62 -7.83 -70.62
N THR A 187 25.59 -9.15 -70.51
CA THR A 187 26.53 -10.12 -71.08
C THR A 187 26.14 -10.47 -72.53
N ILE A 188 27.09 -11.07 -73.26
CA ILE A 188 26.96 -12.04 -74.38
C ILE A 188 26.96 -11.48 -75.82
N LEU A 189 28.06 -11.70 -76.53
CA LEU A 189 28.16 -12.34 -77.86
C LEU A 189 29.65 -12.33 -78.25
N GLY A 190 30.30 -13.34 -78.79
CA GLY A 190 29.93 -14.66 -79.29
C GLY A 190 31.17 -15.14 -80.06
N THR A 191 31.42 -16.45 -79.97
CA THR A 191 32.20 -17.33 -80.87
C THR A 191 33.06 -16.71 -81.97
#